data_AF-U3BIR6-F1
#
_entry.id   AF-U3BIR6-F1
#
_cell.length_a   1.000
_cell.length_b   1.000
_cell.length_c   1.000
_cell.angle_alpha   90.00
_cell.angle_beta   90.00
_cell.angle_gamma   90.00
#
_symmetry.space_group_name_H-M   'P 1'
#
loop_
_entity.id
_entity.type
_entity.pdbx_description
1 polymer ?
#
loop_
_entity_poly.entity_id
_entity_poly.type
_entity_poly.pdbx_seq_one_letter_code
_entity_poly.pdbx_strand_id
1 'polypeptide(L)'
;MARYKVGDKYLSEDEYEQHVSGNWKLGLFLIGAIVTGYFVNVWLSGFELAKGVRFTLVLIAAIPSGYLASKLSNFARVAFGLAILGIVGWLVLSVIWNML
;
A
#
# COMPACT_ATOMS: atom_id res chain seq x y z
N MET A 1 -14.56 -23.87 -13.73
CA MET A 1 -13.46 -23.10 -13.10
C MET A 1 -13.26 -21.84 -13.92
N ALA A 2 -13.50 -20.67 -13.33
CA ALA A 2 -13.30 -19.40 -14.02
C ALA A 2 -11.80 -19.16 -14.25
N ARG A 3 -11.41 -18.67 -15.43
CA ARG A 3 -10.04 -18.23 -15.71
C ARG A 3 -10.04 -16.72 -15.83
N TYR A 4 -9.14 -16.05 -15.12
CA TYR A 4 -9.05 -14.60 -15.10
C TYR A 4 -8.00 -14.15 -16.12
N LYS A 5 -8.36 -13.27 -17.04
CA LYS A 5 -7.41 -12.70 -18.01
C LYS A 5 -6.67 -11.51 -17.37
N VAL A 6 -5.35 -11.60 -17.29
CA VAL A 6 -4.47 -10.51 -16.81
C VAL A 6 -3.39 -10.26 -17.87
N GLY A 7 -3.51 -9.15 -18.59
CA GLY A 7 -2.68 -8.88 -19.77
C GLY A 7 -2.87 -9.96 -20.85
N ASP A 8 -1.77 -10.57 -21.26
CA ASP A 8 -1.76 -11.64 -22.27
C ASP A 8 -1.87 -13.05 -21.68
N LYS A 9 -1.99 -13.18 -20.34
CA LYS A 9 -2.07 -14.49 -19.65
C LYS A 9 -3.47 -14.75 -19.10
N TYR A 10 -3.87 -16.03 -19.13
CA TYR A 10 -5.04 -16.53 -18.41
C TYR A 10 -4.56 -17.23 -17.14
N LEU A 11 -4.94 -16.70 -16.00
CA LEU A 11 -4.59 -17.20 -14.68
C LEU A 11 -5.71 -18.09 -14.14
N SER A 12 -5.32 -19.13 -13.39
CA SER A 12 -6.25 -19.80 -12.48
C SER A 12 -6.69 -18.84 -11.36
N GLU A 13 -7.72 -19.22 -10.62
CA GLU A 13 -8.21 -18.42 -9.48
C GLU A 13 -7.12 -18.22 -8.42
N ASP A 14 -6.40 -19.28 -8.05
CA ASP A 14 -5.29 -19.22 -7.08
C ASP A 14 -4.14 -18.33 -7.59
N GLU A 15 -3.78 -18.44 -8.87
CA GLU A 15 -2.75 -17.60 -9.48
C GLU A 15 -3.17 -16.12 -9.50
N TYR A 16 -4.44 -15.85 -9.79
CA TYR A 16 -4.99 -14.50 -9.78
C TYR A 16 -4.94 -13.90 -8.37
N GLU A 17 -5.33 -14.66 -7.33
CA GLU A 17 -5.26 -14.20 -5.95
C GLU A 17 -3.81 -13.92 -5.49
N GLN A 18 -2.87 -14.76 -5.89
CA GLN A 18 -1.44 -14.53 -5.63
C GLN A 18 -0.94 -13.27 -6.34
N HIS A 19 -1.33 -13.07 -7.61
CA HIS A 19 -1.00 -11.86 -8.35
C HIS A 19 -1.54 -10.59 -7.69
N VAL A 20 -2.82 -10.59 -7.29
CA VAL A 20 -3.45 -9.43 -6.64
C VAL A 20 -2.81 -9.17 -5.27
N SER A 21 -2.61 -10.20 -4.46
CA SER A 21 -1.98 -10.06 -3.14
C SER A 21 -0.52 -9.59 -3.24
N GLY A 22 0.22 -10.05 -4.26
CA GLY A 22 1.57 -9.60 -4.57
C GLY A 22 1.62 -8.11 -4.87
N ASN A 23 0.70 -7.61 -5.70
CA ASN A 23 0.62 -6.17 -6.04
C ASN A 23 0.35 -5.31 -4.80
N TRP A 24 -0.57 -5.73 -3.93
CA TRP A 24 -0.84 -5.02 -2.67
C TRP A 24 0.37 -4.98 -1.73
N LYS A 25 1.06 -6.12 -1.57
CA LYS A 25 2.28 -6.21 -0.76
C LYS A 25 3.37 -5.28 -1.29
N LEU A 26 3.61 -5.27 -2.61
CA LEU A 26 4.58 -4.39 -3.25
C LEU A 26 4.20 -2.92 -3.11
N GLY A 27 2.94 -2.56 -3.34
CA GLY A 27 2.46 -1.19 -3.18
C GLY A 27 2.68 -0.66 -1.75
N LEU A 28 2.29 -1.44 -0.75
CA LEU A 28 2.49 -1.07 0.65
C LEU A 28 3.95 -1.09 1.08
N PHE A 29 4.76 -1.99 0.53
CA PHE A 29 6.20 -1.97 0.73
C PHE A 29 6.80 -0.64 0.26
N LEU A 30 6.46 -0.21 -0.96
CA LEU A 30 6.97 1.03 -1.53
C LEU A 30 6.50 2.25 -0.72
N ILE A 31 5.22 2.32 -0.38
CA ILE A 31 4.67 3.41 0.42
C ILE A 31 5.35 3.48 1.79
N GLY A 32 5.43 2.34 2.50
CA GLY A 32 6.07 2.28 3.81
C GLY A 32 7.54 2.70 3.76
N ALA A 33 8.30 2.17 2.79
CA ALA A 33 9.70 2.51 2.62
C ALA A 33 9.92 4.00 2.28
N ILE A 34 9.11 4.57 1.40
CA ILE A 34 9.22 5.99 1.02
C ILE A 34 8.87 6.89 2.19
N VAL A 35 7.77 6.63 2.89
CA VAL A 35 7.31 7.44 4.02
C VAL A 35 8.35 7.40 5.14
N THR A 36 8.76 6.21 5.58
CA THR A 36 9.77 6.08 6.63
C THR A 36 11.10 6.68 6.18
N GLY A 37 11.54 6.42 4.95
CA GLY A 37 12.77 6.98 4.41
C GLY A 37 12.76 8.51 4.39
N TYR A 38 11.63 9.13 4.02
CA TYR A 38 11.45 10.57 4.05
C TYR A 38 11.58 11.13 5.49
N PHE A 39 10.82 10.58 6.44
CA PHE A 39 10.86 11.06 7.83
C PHE A 39 12.23 10.87 8.48
N VAL A 40 12.87 9.72 8.26
CA VAL A 40 14.23 9.46 8.75
C VAL A 40 15.21 10.43 8.10
N ASN A 41 15.08 10.70 6.80
CA ASN A 41 15.93 11.67 6.11
C ASN A 41 15.75 13.09 6.65
N VAL A 42 14.52 13.51 6.95
CA VAL A 42 14.22 14.81 7.57
C VAL A 42 14.82 14.88 8.96
N TRP A 43 14.64 13.84 9.78
CA TRP A 43 15.22 13.78 11.12
C TRP A 43 16.76 13.81 11.09
N LEU A 44 17.38 13.02 10.21
CA LEU A 44 18.83 12.99 10.02
C LEU A 44 19.41 14.27 9.42
N SER A 45 18.57 15.12 8.82
CA SER A 45 19.02 16.41 8.27
C SER A 45 19.46 17.41 9.34
N GLY A 46 19.01 17.22 10.59
CA GLY A 46 19.46 18.00 11.73
C GLY A 46 20.88 17.67 12.21
N PHE A 47 21.51 16.64 11.64
CA PHE A 47 22.86 16.21 12.00
C PHE A 47 23.82 16.45 10.83
N GLU A 48 25.04 16.91 11.12
CA GLU A 48 26.12 17.10 10.15
C GLU A 48 26.74 15.74 9.74
N LEU A 49 25.93 14.87 9.14
CA LEU A 49 26.36 13.56 8.67
C LEU A 49 26.89 13.66 7.24
N ALA A 50 27.95 12.90 6.96
CA ALA A 50 28.39 12.67 5.60
C ALA A 50 27.24 12.08 4.77
N LYS A 51 27.09 12.55 3.52
CA LYS A 51 25.97 12.19 2.62
C LYS A 51 25.78 10.68 2.48
N GLY A 52 26.88 9.94 2.36
CA GLY A 52 26.85 8.47 2.26
C GLY A 52 26.31 7.80 3.53
N VAL A 53 26.72 8.26 4.72
CA VAL A 53 26.25 7.72 5.99
C VAL A 53 24.76 7.96 6.17
N ARG A 54 24.30 9.18 5.91
CA ARG A 54 22.88 9.53 5.99
C ARG A 54 22.04 8.69 5.04
N PHE A 55 22.48 8.51 3.79
CA PHE A 55 21.78 7.67 2.82
C PHE A 55 21.68 6.20 3.27
N THR A 56 22.77 5.63 3.78
CA THR A 56 22.78 4.25 4.28
C THR A 56 21.83 4.08 5.47
N LEU A 57 21.82 5.03 6.41
CA LEU A 57 20.89 4.99 7.56
C LEU A 57 19.43 5.08 7.10
N VAL A 58 19.13 5.93 6.11
CA VAL A 58 17.80 6.02 5.51
C VAL A 58 17.39 4.69 4.88
N LEU A 59 18.27 4.02 4.13
CA LEU A 59 17.98 2.70 3.54
C LEU A 59 17.76 1.62 4.60
N ILE A 60 18.59 1.59 5.64
CA ILE A 60 18.48 0.64 6.75
C ILE A 60 17.13 0.80 7.47
N ALA A 61 16.60 2.02 7.58
CA ALA A 61 15.29 2.25 8.18
C ALA A 61 14.12 2.00 7.20
N ALA A 62 14.27 2.37 5.93
CA ALA A 62 13.22 2.29 4.91
C ALA A 62 12.89 0.86 4.49
N ILE A 63 13.89 -0.01 4.32
CA ILE A 63 13.66 -1.38 3.82
C ILE A 63 12.86 -2.24 4.82
N PRO A 64 13.21 -2.30 6.12
CA PRO A 64 12.47 -3.08 7.10
C PRO A 64 11.08 -2.51 7.37
N SER A 65 10.92 -1.19 7.36
CA SER A 65 9.61 -0.54 7.54
C SER A 65 8.67 -0.84 6.38
N GLY A 66 9.15 -0.78 5.13
CA GLY A 66 8.41 -1.24 3.96
C GLY A 66 8.00 -2.71 4.10
N TYR A 67 8.91 -3.57 4.54
CA TYR A 67 8.60 -4.99 4.75
C TYR A 67 7.50 -5.19 5.81
N LEU A 68 7.57 -4.48 6.94
CA LEU A 68 6.53 -4.50 7.96
C LEU A 68 5.19 -3.99 7.44
N ALA A 69 5.19 -2.90 6.66
CA ALA A 69 3.98 -2.37 6.02
C ALA A 69 3.35 -3.40 5.07
N SER A 70 4.16 -4.16 4.33
CA SER A 70 3.69 -5.21 3.43
C SER A 70 2.98 -6.36 4.17
N LYS A 71 3.36 -6.67 5.42
CA LYS A 71 2.66 -7.67 6.24
C LYS A 71 1.25 -7.24 6.62
N LEU A 72 1.00 -5.94 6.68
CA LEU A 72 -0.33 -5.36 6.91
C LEU A 72 -1.22 -5.33 5.66
N SER A 73 -0.75 -5.88 4.53
CA SER A 73 -1.48 -5.88 3.26
C SER A 73 -2.88 -6.46 3.32
N ASN A 74 -3.08 -7.54 4.09
CA ASN A 74 -4.41 -8.13 4.27
C ASN A 74 -5.36 -7.15 4.97
N PHE A 75 -4.90 -6.45 6.02
CA PHE A 75 -5.70 -5.44 6.72
C PHE A 75 -6.00 -4.24 5.83
N ALA A 76 -4.99 -3.75 5.10
CA ALA A 76 -5.15 -2.63 4.17
C ALA A 76 -6.15 -2.95 3.05
N ARG A 77 -6.15 -4.18 2.51
CA ARG A 77 -7.11 -4.62 1.48
C ARG A 77 -8.55 -4.61 2.01
N VAL A 78 -8.77 -5.10 3.23
CA VAL A 78 -10.09 -5.11 3.88
C VAL A 78 -10.54 -3.68 4.19
N ALA A 79 -9.67 -2.86 4.78
CA ALA A 79 -9.96 -1.47 5.11
C ALA A 79 -10.30 -0.65 3.85
N PHE A 80 -9.59 -0.86 2.74
CA PHE A 80 -9.87 -0.21 1.47
C PHE A 80 -11.23 -0.64 0.90
N GLY A 81 -11.56 -1.94 0.97
CA GLY A 81 -12.89 -2.43 0.57
C GLY A 81 -14.02 -1.80 1.39
N LEU A 82 -13.84 -1.72 2.71
CA LEU A 82 -14.81 -1.06 3.61
C LEU A 82 -14.92 0.44 3.34
N ALA A 83 -13.82 1.12 3.03
CA ALA A 83 -13.81 2.54 2.70
C ALA A 83 -14.63 2.83 1.42
N ILE A 84 -14.45 2.00 0.37
CA ILE A 84 -15.26 2.12 -0.85
C ILE A 84 -16.74 1.91 -0.54
N LEU A 85 -17.09 0.87 0.22
CA LEU A 85 -18.47 0.61 0.62
C LEU A 85 -19.06 1.79 1.43
N GLY A 86 -18.28 2.38 2.33
CA GLY A 86 -18.68 3.57 3.09
C GLY A 86 -18.94 4.78 2.20
N ILE A 87 -18.08 5.06 1.22
CA ILE A 87 -18.25 6.16 0.26
C ILE A 87 -19.52 5.94 -0.58
N VAL A 88 -19.71 4.73 -1.11
CA VAL A 88 -20.90 4.39 -1.89
C VAL A 88 -22.17 4.53 -1.03
N GLY A 89 -22.15 4.02 0.20
CA GLY A 89 -23.26 4.15 1.14
C GLY A 89 -23.59 5.60 1.45
N TRP A 90 -22.59 6.44 1.69
CA TRP A 90 -22.76 7.87 1.91
C TRP A 90 -23.35 8.58 0.68
N LEU A 91 -22.86 8.26 -0.53
CA LEU A 91 -23.42 8.79 -1.78
C LEU A 91 -24.89 8.41 -1.97
N VAL A 92 -25.24 7.14 -1.75
CA VAL A 92 -26.63 6.67 -1.87
C VAL A 92 -27.53 7.37 -0.85
N LEU A 93 -27.10 7.44 0.42
CA LEU A 93 -27.89 8.09 1.48
C LEU A 93 -28.03 9.60 1.23
N SER A 94 -26.99 10.28 0.77
CA SER A 94 -27.06 11.71 0.44
C SER A 94 -27.98 11.97 -0.75
N VAL A 95 -27.98 11.12 -1.77
CA VAL A 95 -28.93 11.22 -2.89
C VAL A 95 -30.37 11.01 -2.44
N ILE A 96 -30.64 10.00 -1.59
CA ILE A 96 -31.97 9.78 -1.02
C ILE A 96 -32.41 10.99 -0.20
N TRP A 97 -31.54 11.50 0.67
CA TRP A 97 -31.83 12.64 1.52
C TRP A 97 -32.13 13.92 0.72
N ASN A 98 -31.44 14.14 -0.39
CA ASN A 98 -31.67 15.30 -1.25
C ASN A 98 -32.90 15.17 -2.17
N MET A 99 -33.47 13.97 -2.31
CA MET A 99 -34.71 13.73 -3.06
C MET A 99 -35.97 13.73 -2.19
N LEU A 100 -35.80 13.74 -0.86
CA LEU A 100 -36.87 13.75 0.14
C LEU A 100 -37.12 15.19 0.63
#